data_AF-A8PAR8-F1
#
_entry.id   AF-A8PAR8-F1
#
_cell.length_a   1.000
_cell.length_b   1.000
_cell.length_c   1.000
_cell.angle_alpha   90.00
_cell.angle_beta   90.00
_cell.angle_gamma   90.00
#
_symmetry.space_group_name_H-M   'P 1'
#
loop_
_entity.id
_entity.type
_entity.pdbx_description
1 polymer ?
#
loop_
_entity_poly.entity_id
_entity_poly.type
_entity_poly.pdbx_seq_one_letter_code
_entity_poly.pdbx_strand_id
1 'polypeptide(L)'
;MNRTLSSSLSQSPPHSPILPSQELDIDIVDLEELNFAIQIEARMDFWATWVGNIEEFRKEVNCGSPLCSVKCAPLETHMSCSACFYDPSRYPSNCGLRDLYLRDLLRSQAGLSPGQVERFMPAYKRFKQVALNETTPTSCLAGLDGNLFGLLSRARDELTDLRQSLAPIPHNSRSPLSKLEVTLAKARKENAQVACNSLRARLQWVTLSHLIEDLKNTAEDTSRDASLVLKDLVSRLERFSSLTLLFDSDEIQAADNFYDFL
;
A
#
# COMPACT_ATOMS: atom_id res chain seq x y z
N MET A 1 18.89 39.81 51.50
CA MET A 1 19.18 40.45 50.19
C MET A 1 20.17 39.53 49.50
N ASN A 2 19.95 38.84 48.38
CA ASN A 2 18.98 38.92 47.30
C ASN A 2 18.52 37.51 46.89
N ARG A 3 17.24 37.38 46.51
CA ARG A 3 16.65 36.17 45.93
C ARG A 3 17.07 36.05 44.47
N THR A 4 17.56 34.89 44.05
CA THR A 4 17.61 34.50 42.64
C THR A 4 16.49 33.50 42.38
N LEU A 5 15.45 33.98 41.69
CA LEU A 5 14.39 33.17 41.11
C LEU A 5 15.00 32.38 39.94
N SER A 6 15.08 31.06 40.04
CA SER A 6 15.22 30.20 38.86
C SER A 6 13.85 29.63 38.52
N SER A 7 13.26 30.22 37.49
CA SER A 7 12.07 29.75 36.80
C SER A 7 12.32 28.37 36.20
N SER A 8 11.61 27.37 36.69
CA SER A 8 11.46 26.08 36.00
C SER A 8 10.75 26.31 34.68
N LEU A 9 11.51 26.36 33.58
CA LEU A 9 10.98 26.32 32.23
C LEU A 9 10.26 24.98 32.05
N SER A 10 8.95 25.04 31.90
CA SER A 10 8.12 23.92 31.47
C SER A 10 8.56 23.57 30.04
N GLN A 11 9.44 22.58 29.91
CA GLN A 11 9.82 22.04 28.61
C GLN A 11 8.63 21.25 28.08
N SER A 12 7.91 21.86 27.13
CA SER A 12 7.01 21.13 26.25
C SER A 12 7.79 19.97 25.62
N PRO A 13 7.24 18.75 25.56
CA PRO A 13 7.92 17.63 24.91
C PRO A 13 8.21 18.01 23.44
N PRO A 14 9.34 17.56 22.89
CA PRO A 14 9.68 17.85 21.50
C PRO A 14 8.54 17.35 20.62
N HIS A 15 8.04 18.22 19.74
CA HIS A 15 7.05 17.86 18.73
C HIS A 15 7.60 16.67 17.94
N SER A 16 7.05 15.49 18.20
CA SER A 16 7.29 14.32 17.36
C SER A 16 6.96 14.72 15.92
N PRO A 17 7.76 14.29 14.93
CA PRO A 17 7.44 14.54 13.53
C PRO A 17 5.99 14.11 13.29
N ILE A 18 5.20 14.98 12.67
CA ILE A 18 3.81 14.70 12.33
C ILE A 18 3.86 13.49 11.40
N LEU A 19 3.45 12.33 11.92
CA LEU A 19 3.41 11.11 11.14
C LEU A 19 2.33 11.27 10.05
N PRO A 20 2.62 10.96 8.77
CA PRO A 20 1.65 11.07 7.67
C PRO A 20 0.31 10.36 7.97
N SER A 21 0.35 9.33 8.83
CA SER A 21 -0.84 8.64 9.33
C SER A 21 -1.92 9.53 9.96
N GLN A 22 -1.60 10.72 10.48
CA GLN A 22 -2.62 11.58 11.10
C GLN A 22 -3.63 12.13 10.09
N GLU A 23 -3.20 12.29 8.83
CA GLU A 23 -4.01 12.80 7.72
C GLU A 23 -4.99 11.77 7.15
N LEU A 24 -4.84 10.49 7.52
CA LEU A 24 -5.75 9.44 7.08
C LEU A 24 -7.12 9.62 7.72
N ASP A 25 -8.16 9.58 6.90
CA ASP A 25 -9.54 9.58 7.36
C ASP A 25 -9.85 8.28 8.10
N ILE A 26 -10.21 8.37 9.38
CA ILE A 26 -10.49 7.20 10.21
C ILE A 26 -11.72 6.44 9.72
N ASP A 27 -12.69 7.15 9.14
CA ASP A 27 -13.92 6.55 8.63
C ASP A 27 -13.64 5.66 7.41
N ILE A 28 -12.58 5.99 6.66
CA ILE A 28 -12.10 5.16 5.54
C ILE A 28 -11.23 4.01 6.05
N VAL A 29 -10.35 4.26 7.04
CA VAL A 29 -9.47 3.25 7.64
C VAL A 29 -10.25 2.07 8.21
N ASP A 30 -11.44 2.33 8.75
CA ASP A 30 -12.29 1.34 9.39
C ASP A 30 -13.15 0.52 8.41
N LEU A 31 -13.17 0.87 7.12
CA LEU A 31 -13.92 0.13 6.13
C LEU A 31 -13.34 -1.28 5.97
N GLU A 32 -14.18 -2.30 6.12
CA GLU A 32 -13.77 -3.68 5.85
C GLU A 32 -13.36 -3.84 4.39
N GLU A 33 -13.99 -3.08 3.48
CA GLU A 33 -13.68 -3.04 2.05
C GLU A 33 -12.28 -2.52 1.77
N LEU A 34 -11.77 -1.59 2.57
CA LEU A 34 -10.40 -1.11 2.47
C LEU A 34 -9.41 -2.23 2.78
N ASN A 35 -9.59 -2.89 3.92
CA ASN A 35 -8.77 -4.01 4.34
C ASN A 35 -8.83 -5.16 3.32
N PHE A 36 -10.02 -5.48 2.82
CA PHE A 36 -10.21 -6.51 1.81
C PHE A 36 -9.52 -6.16 0.49
N ALA A 37 -9.63 -4.92 0.02
CA ALA A 37 -8.95 -4.45 -1.18
C ALA A 37 -7.42 -4.58 -1.04
N ILE A 38 -6.83 -4.16 0.08
CA ILE A 38 -5.39 -4.29 0.34
C ILE A 38 -4.95 -5.76 0.30
N GLN A 39 -5.72 -6.66 0.90
CA GLN A 39 -5.44 -8.10 0.88
C GLN A 39 -5.53 -8.71 -0.52
N ILE A 40 -6.58 -8.38 -1.29
CA ILE A 40 -6.73 -8.81 -2.70
C ILE A 40 -5.49 -8.41 -3.50
N GLU A 41 -5.04 -7.17 -3.33
CA GLU A 41 -3.91 -6.63 -4.06
C GLU A 41 -2.57 -7.27 -3.68
N ALA A 42 -2.45 -7.79 -2.46
CA ALA A 42 -1.27 -8.52 -2.04
C ALA A 42 -1.20 -9.94 -2.64
N ARG A 43 -2.34 -10.52 -3.05
CA ARG A 43 -2.45 -11.94 -3.44
C ARG A 43 -2.29 -12.13 -4.96
N MET A 44 -1.05 -12.28 -5.41
CA MET A 44 -0.74 -12.57 -6.83
C MET A 44 -1.25 -13.94 -7.30
N ASP A 45 -1.43 -14.89 -6.40
CA ASP A 45 -2.05 -16.19 -6.67
C ASP A 45 -3.53 -16.04 -7.08
N PHE A 46 -4.24 -15.13 -6.43
CA PHE A 46 -5.63 -14.80 -6.80
C PHE A 46 -5.70 -14.08 -8.13
N TRP A 47 -4.74 -13.20 -8.40
CA TRP A 47 -4.60 -12.56 -9.70
C TRP A 47 -4.38 -13.58 -10.83
N ALA A 48 -3.40 -14.48 -10.70
CA ALA A 48 -3.13 -15.50 -11.72
C ALA A 48 -4.37 -16.39 -11.97
N THR A 49 -5.06 -16.77 -10.90
CA THR A 49 -6.32 -17.53 -10.99
C THR A 49 -7.42 -16.74 -11.70
N TRP A 50 -7.57 -15.46 -11.37
CA TRP A 50 -8.56 -14.57 -11.99
C TRP A 50 -8.28 -14.36 -13.48
N VAL A 51 -7.02 -14.14 -13.86
CA VAL A 51 -6.58 -14.06 -15.26
C VAL A 51 -6.89 -15.36 -16.02
N GLY A 52 -6.65 -16.52 -15.40
CA GLY A 52 -6.93 -17.83 -16.02
C GLY A 52 -8.41 -18.16 -16.17
N ASN A 53 -9.27 -17.64 -15.29
CA ASN A 53 -10.70 -17.98 -15.22
C ASN A 53 -11.61 -17.09 -16.08
N ILE A 54 -11.18 -15.88 -16.46
CA ILE A 54 -12.01 -15.00 -17.27
C ILE A 54 -11.97 -15.47 -18.73
N GLU A 55 -13.04 -16.17 -19.14
CA GLU A 55 -13.27 -16.56 -20.54
C GLU A 55 -13.25 -15.37 -21.50
N GLU A 56 -13.56 -14.16 -21.02
CA GLU A 56 -13.53 -12.90 -21.79
C GLU A 56 -12.11 -12.45 -22.16
N PHE A 57 -11.04 -12.86 -21.44
CA PHE A 57 -9.65 -12.60 -21.85
C PHE A 57 -9.29 -13.32 -23.15
N ARG A 58 -9.97 -14.44 -23.46
CA ARG A 58 -9.82 -15.12 -24.74
C ARG A 58 -10.50 -14.38 -25.89
N LYS A 59 -11.36 -13.40 -25.61
CA LYS A 59 -12.16 -12.70 -26.63
C LYS A 59 -11.76 -11.25 -26.83
N GLU A 60 -11.69 -10.38 -25.81
CA GLU A 60 -11.36 -8.95 -25.99
C GLU A 60 -11.38 -8.18 -24.64
N VAL A 61 -10.38 -8.37 -23.76
CA VAL A 61 -10.28 -7.47 -22.59
C VAL A 61 -9.51 -6.21 -22.97
N ASN A 62 -10.12 -5.07 -22.69
CA ASN A 62 -9.52 -3.74 -22.86
C ASN A 62 -9.22 -3.14 -21.48
N CYS A 63 -7.96 -2.83 -21.22
CA CYS A 63 -7.53 -2.21 -19.96
C CYS A 63 -7.77 -0.70 -19.91
N GLY A 64 -8.48 -0.13 -20.89
CA GLY A 64 -8.72 1.30 -21.04
C GLY A 64 -7.51 2.10 -21.54
N SER A 65 -6.36 1.45 -21.73
CA SER A 65 -5.18 2.10 -22.29
C SER A 65 -5.33 2.29 -23.80
N PRO A 66 -5.06 3.49 -24.35
CA PRO A 66 -5.05 3.70 -25.81
C PRO A 66 -3.99 2.87 -26.53
N LEU A 67 -2.99 2.35 -25.80
CA LEU A 67 -1.96 1.44 -26.31
C LEU A 67 -2.49 0.01 -26.47
N CYS A 68 -3.61 -0.33 -25.83
CA CYS A 68 -4.28 -1.61 -25.91
C CYS A 68 -5.50 -1.50 -26.83
N SER A 69 -5.26 -1.21 -28.11
CA SER A 69 -6.32 -0.84 -29.05
C SER A 69 -7.17 -2.02 -29.54
N VAL A 70 -6.73 -3.28 -29.35
CA VAL A 70 -7.50 -4.44 -29.87
C VAL A 70 -7.57 -5.61 -28.88
N LYS A 71 -6.51 -5.99 -28.16
CA LYS A 71 -6.53 -7.10 -27.16
C LYS A 71 -5.45 -6.91 -26.10
N CYS A 72 -5.81 -6.79 -24.82
CA CYS A 72 -4.83 -6.89 -23.74
C CYS A 72 -4.40 -8.34 -23.55
N ALA A 73 -3.10 -8.60 -23.56
CA ALA A 73 -2.54 -9.85 -23.03
C ALA A 73 -2.18 -9.62 -21.55
N PRO A 74 -3.03 -10.06 -20.59
CA PRO A 74 -2.71 -9.95 -19.17
C PRO A 74 -1.46 -10.76 -18.84
N LEU A 75 -0.63 -10.23 -17.94
CA LEU A 75 0.50 -10.98 -17.38
C LEU A 75 -0.02 -11.78 -16.17
N GLU A 76 0.26 -13.07 -16.09
CA GLU A 76 -0.14 -13.88 -14.91
C GLU A 76 0.68 -13.52 -13.66
N THR A 77 1.88 -13.00 -13.88
CA THR A 77 2.90 -12.68 -12.88
C THR A 77 2.89 -11.22 -12.45
N HIS A 78 2.07 -10.36 -13.05
CA HIS A 78 1.97 -8.94 -12.71
C HIS A 78 0.56 -8.40 -12.99
N MET A 79 0.04 -7.52 -12.12
CA MET A 79 -1.29 -6.92 -12.26
C MET A 79 -1.41 -5.88 -13.38
N SER A 80 -0.98 -6.23 -14.60
CA SER A 80 -1.03 -5.41 -15.79
C SER A 80 -1.07 -6.27 -17.07
N CYS A 81 -1.29 -5.64 -18.21
CA CYS A 81 -1.09 -6.29 -19.51
C CYS A 81 0.32 -6.02 -20.05
N SER A 82 0.80 -6.87 -20.94
CA SER A 82 2.13 -6.76 -21.55
C SER A 82 2.40 -5.37 -22.13
N ALA A 83 1.48 -4.81 -22.91
CA ALA A 83 1.65 -3.49 -23.52
C ALA A 83 1.82 -2.37 -22.46
N CYS A 84 0.97 -2.36 -21.42
CA CYS A 84 1.11 -1.40 -20.32
C CYS A 84 2.36 -1.63 -19.46
N PHE A 85 2.84 -2.87 -19.40
CA PHE A 85 4.03 -3.21 -18.63
C PHE A 85 5.31 -2.80 -19.37
N TYR A 86 5.38 -3.01 -20.68
CA TYR A 86 6.61 -2.82 -21.46
C TYR A 86 6.76 -1.45 -22.11
N ASP A 87 5.70 -0.65 -22.24
CA ASP A 87 5.79 0.71 -22.82
C ASP A 87 6.29 1.75 -21.78
N PRO A 88 7.47 2.36 -22.00
CA PRO A 88 8.10 3.30 -21.06
C PRO A 88 7.49 4.71 -21.08
N SER A 89 6.63 5.05 -22.04
CA SER A 89 6.12 6.41 -22.21
C SER A 89 5.03 6.80 -21.20
N ARG A 90 4.40 5.81 -20.53
CA ARG A 90 3.32 6.05 -19.55
C ARG A 90 3.37 5.01 -18.43
N TYR A 91 3.51 5.49 -17.20
CA TYR A 91 3.59 4.73 -15.95
C TYR A 91 2.75 3.43 -15.89
N PRO A 92 3.26 2.36 -15.24
CA PRO A 92 2.55 1.08 -15.04
C PRO A 92 1.25 1.18 -14.21
N SER A 93 0.95 2.34 -13.61
CA SER A 93 -0.27 2.58 -12.84
C SER A 93 -1.53 2.83 -13.68
N ASN A 94 -1.41 2.96 -15.01
CA ASN A 94 -2.53 3.28 -15.91
C ASN A 94 -3.21 2.05 -16.53
N CYS A 95 -2.79 0.84 -16.19
CA CYS A 95 -3.47 -0.36 -16.67
C CYS A 95 -4.77 -0.57 -15.88
N GLY A 96 -5.92 -0.44 -16.53
CA GLY A 96 -7.23 -0.63 -15.92
C GLY A 96 -7.55 -2.07 -15.49
N LEU A 97 -6.71 -3.06 -15.84
CA LEU A 97 -6.94 -4.46 -15.44
C LEU A 97 -6.91 -4.63 -13.91
N ARG A 98 -6.02 -3.93 -13.21
CA ARG A 98 -5.96 -3.95 -11.75
C ARG A 98 -7.26 -3.45 -11.13
N ASP A 99 -7.84 -2.40 -11.69
CA ASP A 99 -9.12 -1.86 -11.24
C ASP A 99 -10.27 -2.82 -11.52
N LEU A 100 -10.28 -3.47 -12.70
CA LEU A 100 -11.29 -4.48 -13.06
C LEU A 100 -11.23 -5.67 -12.10
N TYR A 101 -10.03 -6.20 -11.88
CA TYR A 101 -9.77 -7.28 -10.91
C TYR A 101 -10.29 -6.94 -9.51
N LEU A 102 -9.97 -5.75 -9.01
CA LEU A 102 -10.44 -5.30 -7.70
C LEU A 102 -11.96 -5.18 -7.66
N ARG A 103 -12.58 -4.60 -8.69
CA ARG A 103 -14.04 -4.46 -8.76
C ARG A 103 -14.73 -5.82 -8.73
N ASP A 104 -14.23 -6.79 -9.47
CA ASP A 104 -14.83 -8.12 -9.55
C ASP A 104 -14.71 -8.88 -8.24
N LEU A 105 -13.55 -8.81 -7.57
CA LEU A 105 -13.36 -9.48 -6.28
C LEU A 105 -14.09 -8.78 -5.13
N LEU A 106 -14.19 -7.45 -5.14
CA LEU A 106 -15.01 -6.72 -4.17
C LEU A 106 -16.49 -7.09 -4.31
N ARG A 107 -16.98 -7.33 -5.52
CA ARG A 107 -18.36 -7.78 -5.75
C ARG A 107 -18.57 -9.23 -5.34
N SER A 108 -17.73 -10.12 -5.86
CA SER A 108 -17.92 -11.57 -5.74
C SER A 108 -17.55 -12.11 -4.36
N GLN A 109 -16.54 -11.53 -3.70
CA GLN A 109 -16.03 -12.04 -2.43
C GLN A 109 -16.35 -11.13 -1.24
N ALA A 110 -16.33 -9.81 -1.40
CA ALA A 110 -16.76 -8.88 -0.33
C ALA A 110 -18.26 -8.54 -0.36
N GLY A 111 -19.00 -9.03 -1.35
CA GLY A 111 -20.46 -8.85 -1.42
C GLY A 111 -20.92 -7.43 -1.73
N LEU A 112 -20.04 -6.56 -2.25
CA LEU A 112 -20.40 -5.19 -2.56
C LEU A 112 -21.33 -5.12 -3.77
N SER A 113 -22.37 -4.29 -3.67
CA SER A 113 -23.19 -3.94 -4.82
C SER A 113 -22.39 -3.09 -5.83
N PRO A 114 -22.77 -3.08 -7.13
CA PRO A 114 -22.09 -2.26 -8.13
C PRO A 114 -21.98 -0.78 -7.74
N GLY A 115 -23.05 -0.20 -7.20
CA GLY A 115 -23.06 1.20 -6.77
C GLY A 115 -22.21 1.49 -5.53
N GLN A 116 -21.92 0.50 -4.69
CA GLN A 116 -20.94 0.63 -3.59
C GLN A 116 -19.52 0.60 -4.14
N VAL A 117 -19.20 -0.34 -5.05
CA VAL A 117 -17.89 -0.41 -5.69
C VAL A 117 -17.54 0.88 -6.43
N GLU A 118 -18.48 1.45 -7.18
CA GLU A 118 -18.26 2.71 -7.90
C GLU A 118 -17.89 3.88 -6.99
N ARG A 119 -18.47 3.95 -5.79
CA ARG A 119 -18.14 4.96 -4.78
C ARG A 119 -16.84 4.66 -4.04
N PHE A 120 -16.59 3.39 -3.77
CA PHE A 120 -15.42 2.94 -3.02
C PHE A 120 -14.12 3.11 -3.81
N MET A 121 -14.09 2.74 -5.09
CA MET A 121 -12.83 2.74 -5.88
C MET A 121 -12.12 4.11 -5.91
N PRO A 122 -12.79 5.26 -6.12
CA PRO A 122 -12.16 6.57 -6.02
C PRO A 122 -11.67 6.93 -4.60
N ALA A 123 -12.40 6.51 -3.56
CA ALA A 123 -11.97 6.71 -2.17
C ALA A 123 -10.71 5.90 -1.86
N TYR A 124 -10.68 4.63 -2.29
CA TYR A 124 -9.53 3.75 -2.13
C TYR A 124 -8.27 4.27 -2.85
N LYS A 125 -8.42 4.77 -4.09
CA LYS A 125 -7.31 5.39 -4.83
C LYS A 125 -6.73 6.61 -4.10
N ARG A 126 -7.59 7.50 -3.62
CA ARG A 126 -7.18 8.68 -2.85
C ARG A 126 -6.52 8.28 -1.53
N PHE A 127 -7.10 7.29 -0.83
CA PHE A 127 -6.53 6.75 0.41
C PHE A 127 -5.10 6.27 0.20
N LYS A 128 -4.83 5.46 -0.83
CA LYS A 128 -3.45 5.01 -1.13
C LYS A 128 -2.51 6.16 -1.47
N GLN A 129 -2.98 7.20 -2.15
CA GLN A 129 -2.17 8.39 -2.44
C GLN A 129 -1.78 9.12 -1.17
N VAL A 130 -2.74 9.37 -0.27
CA VAL A 130 -2.49 10.04 1.02
C VAL A 130 -1.60 9.19 1.91
N ALA A 131 -1.88 7.88 2.01
CA ALA A 131 -1.06 6.97 2.80
C ALA A 131 0.38 6.97 2.30
N LEU A 132 0.60 6.86 1.00
CA LEU A 132 1.96 6.76 0.46
C LEU A 132 2.66 8.11 0.28
N ASN A 133 2.00 9.24 0.59
CA ASN A 133 2.55 10.57 0.39
C ASN A 133 3.83 10.77 1.22
N GLU A 134 4.87 11.32 0.60
CA GLU A 134 6.18 11.64 1.24
C GLU A 134 6.89 10.47 1.94
N THR A 135 6.44 9.22 1.76
CA THR A 135 7.08 8.05 2.37
C THR A 135 8.03 7.37 1.38
N THR A 136 9.32 7.34 1.73
CA THR A 136 10.30 6.46 1.08
C THR A 136 9.92 4.99 1.31
N PRO A 137 10.19 4.10 0.33
CA PRO A 137 9.90 2.67 0.48
C PRO A 137 10.66 2.12 1.70
N THR A 138 9.93 1.62 2.69
CA THR A 138 10.51 0.93 3.85
C THR A 138 10.18 -0.56 3.77
N SER A 139 11.08 -1.40 4.27
CA SER A 139 11.02 -2.87 4.23
C SER A 139 9.95 -3.48 5.15
N CYS A 140 8.94 -2.72 5.56
CA CYS A 140 7.91 -3.25 6.43
C CYS A 140 7.07 -4.28 5.66
N LEU A 141 7.00 -5.51 6.19
CA LEU A 141 6.24 -6.63 5.62
C LEU A 141 5.00 -6.97 6.47
N ALA A 142 4.64 -6.10 7.42
CA ALA A 142 3.58 -6.36 8.39
C ALA A 142 2.19 -5.94 7.86
N GLY A 143 1.17 -6.74 8.16
CA GLY A 143 -0.24 -6.32 8.08
C GLY A 143 -1.00 -6.62 6.78
N LEU A 144 -0.43 -7.40 5.85
CA LEU A 144 -1.13 -7.76 4.59
C LEU A 144 -2.12 -8.92 4.71
N ASP A 145 -2.22 -9.57 5.87
CA ASP A 145 -3.15 -10.68 6.14
C ASP A 145 -4.44 -10.23 6.85
N GLY A 146 -4.57 -8.94 7.17
CA GLY A 146 -5.73 -8.36 7.85
C GLY A 146 -5.88 -8.73 9.33
N ASN A 147 -4.96 -9.52 9.92
CA ASN A 147 -5.09 -9.96 11.30
C ASN A 147 -5.01 -8.80 12.30
N LEU A 148 -4.07 -7.88 12.09
CA LEU A 148 -3.92 -6.70 12.92
C LEU A 148 -5.11 -5.73 12.74
N PHE A 149 -5.66 -5.62 11.53
CA PHE A 149 -6.92 -4.91 11.31
C PHE A 149 -8.04 -5.51 12.16
N GLY A 150 -8.25 -6.83 12.11
CA GLY A 150 -9.28 -7.51 12.89
C GLY A 150 -9.11 -7.35 14.41
N LEU A 151 -7.88 -7.40 14.92
CA LEU A 151 -7.59 -7.15 16.35
C LEU A 151 -7.94 -5.72 16.76
N LEU A 152 -7.55 -4.72 15.95
CA LEU A 152 -7.81 -3.32 16.25
C LEU A 152 -9.28 -2.95 16.10
N SER A 153 -10.00 -3.58 15.15
CA SER A 153 -11.46 -3.44 15.01
C SER A 153 -12.18 -4.01 16.23
N ARG A 154 -11.81 -5.19 16.71
CA ARG A 154 -12.37 -5.75 17.96
C ARG A 154 -12.09 -4.85 19.17
N ALA A 155 -10.87 -4.34 19.28
CA ALA A 155 -10.53 -3.41 20.36
C ALA A 155 -11.37 -2.11 20.31
N ARG A 156 -11.75 -1.64 19.12
CA ARG A 156 -12.63 -0.47 18.93
C ARG A 156 -14.04 -0.79 19.40
N ASP A 157 -14.56 -1.95 19.02
CA ASP A 157 -15.90 -2.38 19.36
C ASP A 157 -16.02 -2.60 20.88
N GLU A 158 -15.04 -3.26 21.51
CA GLU A 158 -14.96 -3.42 22.96
C GLU A 158 -14.92 -2.07 23.70
N LEU A 159 -14.18 -1.09 23.19
CA LEU A 159 -14.12 0.26 23.77
C LEU A 159 -15.45 1.01 23.66
N THR A 160 -16.15 0.79 22.54
CA THR A 160 -17.49 1.35 22.30
C THR A 160 -18.53 0.73 23.24
N ASP A 161 -18.50 -0.59 23.42
CA ASP A 161 -19.37 -1.33 24.33
C ASP A 161 -19.10 -0.93 25.79
N LEU A 162 -17.83 -0.79 26.15
CA LEU A 162 -17.42 -0.31 27.47
C LEU A 162 -18.00 1.09 27.72
N ARG A 163 -17.89 2.02 26.76
CA ARG A 163 -18.48 3.36 26.88
C ARG A 163 -20.00 3.34 27.10
N GLN A 164 -20.72 2.47 26.40
CA GLN A 164 -22.17 2.34 26.52
C GLN A 164 -22.58 1.73 27.86
N SER A 165 -21.87 0.69 28.32
CA SER A 165 -22.11 0.00 29.60
C SER A 165 -21.83 0.89 30.83
N LEU A 166 -20.94 1.86 30.67
CA LEU A 166 -20.47 2.75 31.74
C LEU A 166 -21.27 4.06 31.86
N ALA A 167 -22.44 4.17 31.22
CA ALA A 167 -23.37 5.26 31.46
C ALA A 167 -24.15 4.99 32.77
N PRO A 168 -23.58 5.30 33.97
CA PRO A 168 -23.42 6.69 34.39
C PRO A 168 -22.10 6.92 35.16
N ILE A 169 -20.96 6.99 34.48
CA ILE A 169 -19.67 7.20 35.14
C ILE A 169 -19.37 8.68 35.45
N PRO A 170 -18.77 8.98 36.63
CA PRO A 170 -18.27 10.31 37.01
C PRO A 170 -17.27 10.89 36.00
N HIS A 171 -17.23 12.22 35.86
CA HIS A 171 -16.36 12.94 34.91
C HIS A 171 -14.88 12.51 34.92
N ASN A 172 -14.36 12.01 36.05
CA ASN A 172 -12.95 11.65 36.23
C ASN A 172 -12.50 10.46 35.37
N SER A 173 -13.38 9.50 35.06
CA SER A 173 -13.02 8.33 34.23
C SER A 173 -13.27 8.57 32.73
N ARG A 174 -13.84 9.73 32.34
CA ARG A 174 -14.02 10.11 30.92
C ARG A 174 -12.69 10.47 30.24
N SER A 175 -11.73 11.00 31.00
CA SER A 175 -10.43 11.42 30.45
C SER A 175 -9.54 10.24 30.02
N PRO A 176 -9.36 9.16 30.82
CA PRO A 176 -8.61 7.99 30.38
C PRO A 176 -9.25 7.24 29.20
N LEU A 177 -10.58 7.12 29.19
CA LEU A 177 -11.32 6.46 28.10
C LEU A 177 -11.13 7.21 26.77
N SER A 178 -11.27 8.53 26.79
CA SER A 178 -11.02 9.37 25.61
C SER A 178 -9.57 9.28 25.13
N LYS A 179 -8.59 9.18 26.03
CA LYS A 179 -7.19 8.95 25.64
C LYS A 179 -7.01 7.61 24.93
N LEU A 180 -7.64 6.54 25.44
CA LEU A 180 -7.62 5.22 24.80
C LEU A 180 -8.27 5.25 23.40
N GLU A 181 -9.40 5.95 23.23
CA GLU A 181 -10.06 6.12 21.93
C GLU A 181 -9.13 6.79 20.91
N VAL A 182 -8.45 7.87 21.32
CA VAL A 182 -7.49 8.58 20.47
C VAL A 182 -6.28 7.71 20.13
N THR A 183 -5.69 7.02 21.12
CA THR A 183 -4.56 6.12 20.89
C THR A 183 -4.93 4.97 19.96
N LEU A 184 -6.12 4.38 20.13
CA LEU A 184 -6.59 3.30 19.27
C LEU A 184 -6.90 3.78 17.85
N ALA A 185 -7.45 4.98 17.68
CA ALA A 185 -7.61 5.59 16.36
C ALA A 185 -6.24 5.79 15.68
N LYS A 186 -5.24 6.31 16.42
CA LYS A 186 -3.88 6.45 15.90
C LYS A 186 -3.28 5.12 15.47
N ALA A 187 -3.37 4.09 16.31
CA ALA A 187 -2.86 2.75 16.00
C ALA A 187 -3.50 2.15 14.74
N ARG A 188 -4.81 2.36 14.53
CA ARG A 188 -5.51 1.91 13.30
C ARG A 188 -5.01 2.64 12.05
N LYS A 189 -4.83 3.96 12.12
CA LYS A 189 -4.26 4.74 11.01
C LYS A 189 -2.83 4.29 10.68
N GLU A 190 -2.00 4.09 11.70
CA GLU A 190 -0.63 3.57 11.53
C GLU A 190 -0.62 2.17 10.92
N ASN A 191 -1.51 1.27 11.37
CA ASN A 191 -1.64 -0.06 10.77
C ASN A 191 -2.01 0.03 9.28
N ALA A 192 -2.99 0.86 8.92
CA ALA A 192 -3.40 1.00 7.52
C ALA A 192 -2.28 1.61 6.65
N GLN A 193 -1.53 2.55 7.20
CA GLN A 193 -0.32 3.12 6.59
C GLN A 193 0.74 2.04 6.32
N VAL A 194 1.05 1.23 7.34
CA VAL A 194 2.03 0.14 7.24
C VAL A 194 1.59 -0.92 6.23
N ALA A 195 0.30 -1.25 6.18
CA ALA A 195 -0.24 -2.18 5.20
C ALA A 195 -0.09 -1.64 3.76
N CYS A 196 -0.35 -0.35 3.53
CA CYS A 196 -0.11 0.30 2.23
C CYS A 196 1.36 0.28 1.83
N ASN A 197 2.28 0.55 2.77
CA ASN A 197 3.72 0.47 2.52
C ASN A 197 4.16 -0.95 2.17
N SER A 198 3.68 -1.94 2.93
CA SER A 198 3.95 -3.36 2.68
C SER A 198 3.43 -3.81 1.31
N LEU A 199 2.23 -3.34 0.93
CA LEU A 199 1.65 -3.62 -0.38
C LEU A 199 2.52 -3.03 -1.50
N ARG A 200 2.95 -1.77 -1.36
CA ARG A 200 3.85 -1.12 -2.33
C ARG A 200 5.14 -1.91 -2.49
N ALA A 201 5.81 -2.26 -1.39
CA ALA A 201 7.06 -3.03 -1.43
C ALA A 201 6.87 -4.40 -2.11
N ARG A 202 5.76 -5.09 -1.80
CA ARG A 202 5.42 -6.37 -2.43
C ARG A 202 5.17 -6.24 -3.93
N LEU A 203 4.43 -5.23 -4.37
CA LEU A 203 4.18 -4.99 -5.80
C LEU A 203 5.46 -4.62 -6.55
N GLN A 204 6.37 -3.88 -5.91
CA GLN A 204 7.71 -3.61 -6.45
C GLN A 204 8.52 -4.91 -6.58
N TRP A 205 8.50 -5.77 -5.56
CA TRP A 205 9.17 -7.07 -5.62
C TRP A 205 8.63 -7.98 -6.75
N VAL A 206 7.31 -8.03 -6.91
CA VAL A 206 6.66 -8.75 -8.03
C VAL A 206 7.10 -8.19 -9.37
N THR A 207 7.17 -6.85 -9.49
CA THR A 207 7.66 -6.17 -10.70
C THR A 207 9.10 -6.57 -11.02
N LEU A 208 10.00 -6.54 -10.03
CA LEU A 208 11.39 -6.98 -10.22
C LEU A 208 11.47 -8.45 -10.62
N SER A 209 10.75 -9.32 -9.91
CA SER A 209 10.78 -10.77 -10.15
C SER A 209 10.37 -11.08 -11.58
N HIS A 210 9.29 -10.45 -12.07
CA HIS A 210 8.85 -10.56 -13.46
C HIS A 210 9.93 -10.11 -14.44
N LEU A 211 10.54 -8.94 -14.20
CA LEU A 211 11.58 -8.43 -15.09
C LEU A 211 12.83 -9.33 -15.09
N ILE A 212 13.26 -9.86 -13.94
CA ILE A 212 14.42 -10.76 -13.84
C ILE A 212 14.16 -12.05 -14.62
N GLU A 213 12.98 -12.63 -14.48
CA GLU A 213 12.61 -13.84 -15.22
C GLU A 213 12.55 -13.60 -16.72
N ASP A 214 12.00 -12.47 -17.14
CA ASP A 214 11.96 -12.05 -18.54
C ASP A 214 13.35 -11.77 -19.12
N LEU A 215 14.25 -11.13 -18.35
CA LEU A 215 15.67 -10.97 -18.72
C LEU A 215 16.36 -12.32 -18.87
N LYS A 216 16.14 -13.24 -17.92
CA LYS A 216 16.72 -14.59 -17.96
C LYS A 216 16.27 -15.32 -19.23
N ASN A 217 14.97 -15.32 -19.52
CA ASN A 217 14.42 -15.94 -20.72
C ASN A 217 14.99 -15.31 -22.00
N THR A 218 15.18 -13.99 -22.01
CA THR A 218 15.78 -13.27 -23.14
C THR A 218 17.27 -13.61 -23.32
N ALA A 219 18.00 -13.83 -22.23
CA ALA A 219 19.41 -14.21 -22.26
C ALA A 219 19.63 -15.68 -22.66
N GLU A 220 18.69 -16.56 -22.29
CA GLU A 220 18.70 -17.98 -22.66
C GLU A 220 18.22 -18.23 -24.10
N ASP A 221 17.63 -17.22 -24.76
CA ASP A 221 17.19 -17.31 -26.15
C ASP A 221 18.38 -17.31 -27.12
N THR A 222 18.85 -18.52 -27.45
CA THR A 222 19.95 -18.74 -28.40
C THR A 222 19.57 -18.47 -29.86
N SER A 223 18.30 -18.15 -30.16
CA SER A 223 17.83 -17.91 -31.54
C SER A 223 18.06 -16.48 -32.02
N ARG A 224 18.37 -15.55 -31.11
CA ARG A 224 18.58 -14.12 -31.40
C ARG A 224 20.06 -13.75 -31.46
N ASP A 225 20.37 -12.70 -32.21
CA ASP A 225 21.71 -12.11 -32.23
C ASP A 225 22.09 -11.62 -30.82
N ALA A 226 23.22 -12.12 -30.31
CA ALA A 226 23.76 -11.77 -29.00
C ALA A 226 23.90 -10.25 -28.79
N SER A 227 24.20 -9.49 -29.84
CA SER A 227 24.34 -8.03 -29.77
C SER A 227 23.00 -7.32 -29.56
N LEU A 228 21.91 -7.88 -30.12
CA LEU A 228 20.55 -7.37 -29.93
C LEU A 228 20.01 -7.76 -28.55
N VAL A 229 20.29 -8.98 -28.11
CA VAL A 229 19.97 -9.46 -26.76
C VAL A 229 20.63 -8.56 -25.71
N LEU A 230 21.94 -8.31 -25.82
CA LEU A 230 22.65 -7.44 -24.87
C LEU A 230 22.09 -6.01 -24.82
N LYS A 231 21.73 -5.42 -25.96
CA LYS A 231 21.10 -4.08 -25.98
C LYS A 231 19.74 -4.06 -25.29
N ASP A 232 18.92 -5.08 -25.51
CA ASP A 232 17.60 -5.22 -24.88
C ASP A 232 17.74 -5.43 -23.36
N LEU A 233 18.68 -6.29 -22.94
CA LEU A 233 18.99 -6.53 -21.52
C LEU A 233 19.46 -5.24 -20.83
N VAL A 234 20.36 -4.45 -21.45
CA VAL A 234 20.85 -3.19 -20.87
C VAL A 234 19.72 -2.16 -20.71
N SER A 235 18.91 -1.95 -21.76
CA SER A 235 17.78 -1.01 -21.68
C SER A 235 16.77 -1.40 -20.61
N ARG A 236 16.52 -2.71 -20.46
CA ARG A 236 15.67 -3.22 -19.39
C ARG A 236 16.33 -3.05 -18.03
N LEU A 237 17.64 -3.28 -17.87
CA LEU A 237 18.40 -3.06 -16.62
C LEU A 237 18.39 -1.60 -16.15
N GLU A 238 18.48 -0.63 -17.05
CA GLU A 238 18.34 0.80 -16.72
C GLU A 238 16.96 1.12 -16.12
N ARG A 239 15.92 0.35 -16.48
CA ARG A 239 14.60 0.46 -15.83
C ARG A 239 14.64 0.00 -14.37
N PHE A 240 15.47 -0.98 -14.03
CA PHE A 240 15.62 -1.46 -12.64
C PHE A 240 16.25 -0.42 -11.73
N SER A 241 17.22 0.36 -12.22
CA SER A 241 17.84 1.40 -11.39
C SER A 241 16.86 2.50 -10.97
N SER A 242 15.74 2.65 -11.68
CA SER A 242 14.65 3.55 -11.29
C SER A 242 13.67 2.95 -10.27
N LEU A 243 13.68 1.62 -10.10
CA LEU A 243 12.87 0.92 -9.11
C LEU A 243 13.65 0.86 -7.80
N THR A 244 13.56 1.93 -7.01
CA THR A 244 14.21 2.01 -5.68
C THR A 244 13.63 0.93 -4.77
N LEU A 245 14.35 -0.18 -4.62
CA LEU A 245 13.95 -1.35 -3.83
C LEU A 245 14.88 -1.66 -2.68
N LEU A 246 15.97 -0.91 -2.55
CA LEU A 246 16.92 -1.07 -1.47
C LEU A 246 17.13 0.29 -0.83
N PHE A 247 17.17 0.26 0.50
CA PHE A 247 17.75 1.28 1.36
C PHE A 247 18.92 1.95 0.64
N ASP A 248 18.85 3.26 0.49
CA ASP A 248 20.07 4.03 0.30
C ASP A 248 20.81 3.94 1.63
N SER A 249 21.90 3.16 1.69
CA SER A 249 22.69 3.02 2.93
C SER A 249 23.24 4.36 3.40
N ASP A 250 23.28 5.35 2.51
CA ASP A 250 23.73 6.71 2.77
C ASP A 250 22.72 7.50 3.62
N GLU A 251 21.46 7.07 3.71
CA GLU A 251 20.47 7.66 4.63
C GLU A 251 20.60 7.16 6.08
N ILE A 252 21.32 6.05 6.33
CA ILE A 252 21.57 5.54 7.70
C ILE A 252 22.64 6.39 8.40
N GLN A 253 23.62 6.94 7.67
CA GLN A 253 24.64 7.83 8.26
C GLN A 253 24.06 9.18 8.70
N ALA A 254 22.90 9.59 8.18
CA ALA A 254 22.18 10.76 8.66
C ALA A 254 21.41 10.49 9.98
N ALA A 255 21.08 9.23 10.27
CA ALA A 255 20.37 8.82 11.47
C ALA A 255 21.30 8.48 12.65
N ASP A 256 22.52 8.00 12.40
CA ASP A 256 23.50 7.71 13.46
C ASP A 256 24.07 8.97 14.14
N ASN A 257 24.10 10.11 13.45
CA ASN A 257 24.48 11.39 14.05
C ASN A 257 23.43 11.97 15.04
N PHE A 258 22.26 11.33 15.16
CA PHE A 258 21.20 11.76 16.09
C PHE A 258 21.26 11.04 17.45
N TYR A 259 22.07 9.98 17.58
CA TYR A 259 22.18 9.19 18.82
C TYR A 259 23.45 9.45 19.64
N ASP A 260 24.40 10.24 19.12
CA ASP A 260 25.66 10.59 19.82
C ASP A 260 25.55 11.81 20.76
N PHE A 261 24.34 12.27 21.10
CA PHE A 261 24.10 13.29 22.13
C PHE A 261 23.09 12.84 23.19
N LEU A 262 23.40 11.73 23.88
CA LEU A 262 22.86 11.38 25.20
C LEU A 262 24.02 10.90 26.10
#